data_AF-A0A3Q1G3F6-F1
#
_entry.id   AF-A0A3Q1G3F6-F1
#
_cell.length_a   1.000
_cell.length_b   1.000
_cell.length_c   1.000
_cell.angle_alpha   90.00
_cell.angle_beta   90.00
_cell.angle_gamma   90.00
#
_symmetry.space_group_name_H-M   'P 1'
#
loop_
_entity.id
_entity.type
_entity.pdbx_description
1 polymer ?
#
loop_
_entity_poly.entity_id
_entity_poly.type
_entity_poly.pdbx_seq_one_letter_code
_entity_poly.pdbx_strand_id
1 'polypeptide(L)'
;VLLIILLAELILLILFFVYTDKVNENARRDLKEGLVLYNTDNNAGLRDAWNTIQGEWRCCGVMNHNDWYVALHENVVPDRCCQQVFPGCGRNASNAFWTRLTMILLFIFGHRMPFFLSIFDDILNYDVFCP
;
A
#
# COMPACT_ATOMS: atom_id res chain seq x y z
N VAL A 1 -18.31 -29.53 -15.16
CA VAL A 1 -17.89 -28.10 -15.28
C VAL A 1 -17.96 -27.41 -13.92
N LEU A 2 -19.13 -27.31 -13.28
CA LEU A 2 -19.25 -26.68 -11.94
C LEU A 2 -18.34 -27.31 -10.87
N LEU A 3 -18.23 -28.64 -10.83
CA LEU A 3 -17.33 -29.33 -9.91
C LEU A 3 -15.85 -28.96 -10.12
N ILE A 4 -15.44 -28.74 -11.37
CA ILE A 4 -14.04 -28.40 -11.70
C ILE A 4 -13.74 -26.98 -11.24
N ILE A 5 -14.68 -26.04 -11.45
CA ILE A 5 -14.54 -24.65 -11.00
C ILE A 5 -14.44 -24.60 -9.47
N LEU A 6 -15.27 -25.36 -8.76
CA LEU A 6 -15.25 -25.42 -7.30
C LEU A 6 -13.93 -25.99 -6.76
N LEU A 7 -13.39 -27.02 -7.41
CA LEU A 7 -12.09 -27.58 -7.04
C LEU A 7 -10.94 -26.61 -7.33
N ALA A 8 -10.98 -25.89 -8.46
CA ALA A 8 -9.99 -24.87 -8.79
C ALA A 8 -10.02 -23.71 -7.79
N GLU A 9 -11.21 -23.26 -7.39
CA GLU A 9 -11.39 -22.22 -6.38
C GLU A 9 -10.82 -22.64 -5.02
N LEU A 10 -11.11 -23.86 -4.57
CA LEU A 10 -10.56 -24.41 -3.32
C LEU A 10 -9.02 -24.44 -3.34
N ILE A 11 -8.43 -24.85 -4.48
CA ILE A 11 -6.97 -24.87 -4.65
C ILE A 11 -6.40 -23.44 -4.58
N LEU A 12 -7.02 -22.49 -5.29
CA LEU A 12 -6.57 -21.09 -5.28
C LEU A 12 -6.65 -20.47 -3.88
N LEU A 13 -7.69 -20.78 -3.10
CA LEU A 13 -7.81 -20.30 -1.73
C LEU A 13 -6.70 -20.85 -0.83
N ILE A 14 -6.45 -22.16 -0.89
CA ILE A 14 -5.37 -22.79 -0.10
C ILE A 14 -4.01 -22.19 -0.48
N LEU A 15 -3.75 -22.03 -1.78
CA LEU A 15 -2.52 -21.40 -2.26
C LEU A 15 -2.40 -19.95 -1.79
N PHE A 16 -3.47 -19.16 -1.86
CA PHE A 16 -3.48 -17.79 -1.39
C PHE A 16 -3.09 -17.71 0.09
N PHE A 17 -3.73 -18.50 0.95
CA PHE A 17 -3.42 -18.53 2.39
C PHE A 17 -1.98 -18.96 2.68
N VAL A 18 -1.47 -19.96 1.96
CA VAL A 18 -0.10 -20.47 2.17
C VAL A 18 0.97 -19.47 1.70
N TYR A 19 0.73 -18.75 0.60
CA TYR A 19 1.75 -17.91 -0.03
C TYR A 19 1.66 -16.42 0.36
N THR A 20 0.62 -15.99 1.07
CA THR A 20 0.40 -14.57 1.39
C THR A 20 1.58 -13.91 2.10
N ASP A 21 2.17 -14.55 3.12
CA ASP A 21 3.28 -13.99 3.88
C ASP A 21 4.51 -13.76 2.99
N LYS A 22 4.80 -14.72 2.11
CA LYS A 22 5.96 -14.65 1.23
C LYS A 22 5.78 -13.61 0.13
N VAL A 23 4.57 -13.54 -0.43
CA VAL A 23 4.21 -12.52 -1.44
C VAL A 23 4.31 -11.13 -0.83
N ASN A 24 3.78 -10.94 0.39
CA ASN A 24 3.83 -9.66 1.09
C ASN A 24 5.28 -9.23 1.37
N GLU A 25 6.14 -10.14 1.83
CA GLU A 25 7.55 -9.83 2.04
C GLU A 25 8.30 -9.47 0.76
N ASN A 26 8.08 -10.21 -0.32
CA ASN A 26 8.71 -9.91 -1.60
C ASN A 26 8.26 -8.53 -2.11
N ALA A 27 6.96 -8.26 -2.07
CA ALA A 27 6.43 -6.98 -2.50
C ALA A 27 6.93 -5.81 -1.63
N ARG A 28 7.11 -6.03 -0.31
CA ARG A 28 7.73 -5.04 0.60
C ARG A 28 9.06 -4.58 0.10
N ARG A 29 9.90 -5.57 -0.22
CA ARG A 29 11.26 -5.36 -0.64
C ARG A 29 11.27 -4.63 -1.97
N ASP A 30 10.50 -5.11 -2.94
CA ASP A 30 10.44 -4.54 -4.29
C ASP A 30 9.94 -3.08 -4.25
N LEU A 31 8.97 -2.76 -3.40
CA LEU A 31 8.49 -1.37 -3.22
C LEU A 31 9.51 -0.49 -2.50
N LYS A 32 10.24 -1.01 -1.50
CA LYS A 32 11.34 -0.26 -0.86
C LYS A 32 12.47 0.03 -1.84
N GLU A 33 12.80 -0.92 -2.71
CA GLU A 33 13.73 -0.70 -3.83
C GLU A 33 13.21 0.39 -4.77
N GLY A 34 11.90 0.40 -5.04
CA GLY A 34 11.24 1.47 -5.79
C GLY A 34 11.36 2.86 -5.16
N LEU A 35 11.35 2.99 -3.83
CA LEU A 35 11.54 4.28 -3.15
C LEU A 35 12.93 4.88 -3.41
N VAL A 36 13.98 4.05 -3.47
CA VAL A 36 15.36 4.49 -3.72
C VAL A 36 15.47 5.17 -5.09
N LEU A 37 14.64 4.76 -6.05
CA LEU A 37 14.62 5.30 -7.41
C LEU A 37 13.83 6.62 -7.53
N TYR A 38 13.14 7.05 -6.48
CA TYR A 38 12.22 8.19 -6.51
C TYR A 38 12.87 9.50 -7.00
N ASN A 39 14.10 9.81 -6.59
CA ASN A 39 14.77 11.07 -6.93
C ASN A 39 15.80 10.95 -8.07
N THR A 40 15.69 9.90 -8.90
CA THR A 40 16.60 9.70 -10.04
C THR A 40 16.03 10.31 -11.32
N ASP A 41 16.88 10.97 -12.11
CA ASP A 41 16.47 11.84 -13.24
C ASP A 41 15.68 11.11 -14.34
N ASN A 42 15.82 9.80 -14.46
CA ASN A 42 15.17 8.98 -15.48
C ASN A 42 13.90 8.26 -15.00
N ASN A 43 13.44 8.50 -13.76
CA ASN A 43 12.30 7.79 -13.16
C ASN A 43 11.12 8.72 -12.83
N ALA A 44 10.85 9.70 -13.71
CA ALA A 44 9.76 10.66 -13.51
C ALA A 44 8.37 9.99 -13.37
N GLY A 45 8.09 8.93 -14.14
CA GLY A 45 6.83 8.19 -14.03
C GLY A 45 6.68 7.44 -12.70
N LEU A 46 7.77 6.85 -12.19
CA LEU A 46 7.78 6.19 -10.89
C LEU A 46 7.57 7.21 -9.75
N ARG A 47 8.22 8.37 -9.86
CA ARG A 47 8.04 9.47 -8.92
C ARG A 47 6.60 9.97 -8.88
N ASP A 48 5.96 10.12 -10.05
CA ASP A 48 4.57 10.54 -10.16
C ASP A 48 3.59 9.50 -9.58
N ALA A 49 3.86 8.21 -9.82
CA ALA A 49 3.09 7.12 -9.23
C ALA A 49 3.15 7.15 -7.70
N TRP A 50 4.34 7.31 -7.10
CA TRP A 50 4.49 7.44 -5.65
C TRP A 50 3.75 8.65 -5.09
N ASN A 51 3.85 9.81 -5.78
CA ASN A 51 3.16 11.03 -5.38
C ASN A 51 1.63 10.91 -5.45
N THR A 52 1.13 10.20 -6.46
CA THR A 52 -0.30 9.96 -6.65
C THR A 52 -0.82 9.01 -5.57
N ILE A 53 -0.20 7.85 -5.40
CA ILE A 53 -0.61 6.85 -4.41
C ILE A 53 -0.60 7.46 -3.00
N GLN A 54 0.51 8.09 -2.59
CA GLN A 54 0.61 8.63 -1.23
C GLN A 54 -0.32 9.83 -0.99
N GLY A 55 -0.61 10.61 -2.04
CA GLY A 55 -1.55 11.72 -1.96
C GLY A 55 -3.02 11.29 -1.90
N GLU A 56 -3.41 10.29 -2.68
CA GLU A 56 -4.80 9.79 -2.74
C GLU A 56 -5.15 8.95 -1.52
N TRP A 57 -4.26 8.02 -1.16
CA TRP A 57 -4.47 7.08 -0.07
C TRP A 57 -4.08 7.66 1.28
N ARG A 58 -3.50 8.87 1.29
CA ARG A 58 -3.17 9.59 2.51
C ARG A 58 -2.29 8.73 3.41
N CYS A 59 -1.13 8.37 2.87
CA CYS A 59 -0.20 7.47 3.52
C CYS A 59 1.24 7.93 3.20
N CYS A 60 2.25 7.40 3.90
CA CYS A 60 3.64 7.79 3.63
C CYS A 60 4.63 6.65 3.85
N GLY A 61 5.38 6.33 2.79
CA GLY A 61 6.37 5.25 2.78
C GLY A 61 5.75 3.91 2.37
N VAL A 62 6.44 2.82 2.66
CA VAL A 62 5.98 1.47 2.31
C VAL A 62 5.28 0.87 3.53
N MET A 63 6.00 0.71 4.64
CA MET A 63 5.43 0.39 5.95
C MET A 63 5.25 1.62 6.83
N ASN A 64 6.16 2.57 6.71
CA ASN A 64 6.19 3.77 7.52
C ASN A 64 6.97 4.87 6.82
N HIS A 65 6.82 6.09 7.31
CA HIS A 65 7.52 7.25 6.77
C HIS A 65 9.05 7.14 6.90
N ASN A 66 9.59 6.34 7.83
CA ASN A 66 11.05 6.14 7.97
C ASN A 66 11.63 5.41 6.75
N ASP A 67 10.82 4.71 5.96
CA ASP A 67 11.29 4.10 4.71
C ASP A 67 11.86 5.17 3.75
N TRP A 68 11.31 6.39 3.77
CA TRP A 68 11.86 7.52 3.01
C TRP A 68 13.22 7.99 3.53
N TYR A 69 13.47 7.91 4.84
CA TYR A 69 14.76 8.31 5.41
C TYR A 69 15.88 7.39 4.93
N VAL A 70 15.57 6.11 4.77
CA VAL A 70 16.50 5.13 4.19
C VAL A 70 16.68 5.37 2.69
N ALA A 71 15.60 5.63 1.96
CA ALA A 71 15.63 5.81 0.50
C ALA A 71 16.29 7.12 0.04
N LEU A 72 16.10 8.21 0.78
CA LEU A 72 16.61 9.55 0.45
C LEU A 72 17.91 9.90 1.18
N HIS A 73 18.36 9.07 2.12
CA HIS A 73 19.52 9.29 2.98
C HIS A 73 19.48 10.60 3.79
N GLU A 74 18.28 11.11 4.05
CA GLU A 74 18.02 12.33 4.82
C GLU A 74 16.76 12.13 5.67
N ASN A 75 16.64 12.82 6.81
CA ASN A 75 15.43 12.77 7.66
C ASN A 75 14.28 13.62 7.04
N VAL A 76 13.95 13.33 5.79
CA VAL A 76 12.97 14.04 4.97
C VAL A 76 12.07 13.05 4.25
N VAL A 77 10.86 13.48 3.94
CA VAL A 77 9.95 12.73 3.06
C VAL A 77 9.46 13.64 1.92
N PRO A 78 8.83 13.10 0.87
CA PRO A 78 8.22 13.92 -0.17
C PRO A 78 7.09 14.81 0.35
N ASP A 79 6.95 16.01 -0.21
CA ASP A 79 5.93 16.97 0.23
C ASP A 79 4.49 16.43 0.09
N ARG A 80 4.26 15.45 -0.80
CA ARG A 80 2.95 14.78 -0.97
C ARG A 80 2.53 13.94 0.24
N CYS A 81 3.45 13.52 1.10
CA CYS A 81 3.12 12.82 2.34
C CYS A 81 2.47 13.72 3.39
N CYS A 82 2.63 15.04 3.28
CA CYS A 82 2.12 15.98 4.28
C CYS A 82 0.60 16.11 4.21
N GLN A 83 -0.06 16.27 5.36
CA GLN A 83 -1.49 16.57 5.45
C GLN A 83 -1.85 17.88 4.73
N GLN A 84 -0.95 18.86 4.80
CA GLN A 84 -1.01 20.09 4.01
C GLN A 84 0.20 20.13 3.08
N VAL A 85 -0.06 20.09 1.77
CA VAL A 85 0.99 20.08 0.76
C VAL A 85 1.45 21.51 0.49
N PHE A 86 2.68 21.82 0.90
CA PHE A 86 3.37 23.05 0.54
C PHE A 86 4.86 22.75 0.30
N PRO A 87 5.56 23.55 -0.51
CA PRO A 87 6.97 23.30 -0.83
C PRO A 87 7.83 23.21 0.44
N GLY A 88 8.51 22.07 0.62
CA GLY A 88 9.41 21.81 1.74
C GLY A 88 8.76 21.39 3.05
N CYS A 89 7.47 21.05 3.06
CA CYS A 89 6.80 20.54 4.27
C CYS A 89 7.48 19.28 4.81
N GLY A 90 7.99 18.41 3.93
CA GLY A 90 8.58 17.12 4.30
C GLY A 90 9.91 17.21 5.07
N ARG A 91 10.54 18.39 5.16
CA ARG A 91 11.80 18.61 5.89
C ARG A 91 11.63 18.86 7.39
N ASN A 92 10.44 19.20 7.86
CA ASN A 92 10.18 19.58 9.27
C ASN A 92 8.89 18.94 9.83
N ALA A 93 8.46 17.82 9.25
CA ALA A 93 7.10 17.32 9.43
C ALA A 93 7.00 16.22 10.51
N SER A 94 7.69 16.40 11.64
CA SER A 94 7.66 15.48 12.77
C SER A 94 6.26 15.08 13.24
N ASN A 95 5.20 15.84 12.91
CA ASN A 95 3.81 15.54 13.26
C ASN A 95 2.78 15.85 12.14
N ALA A 96 3.20 16.06 10.89
CA ALA A 96 2.35 16.60 9.83
C ALA A 96 2.03 15.61 8.70
N PHE A 97 2.25 14.31 8.92
CA PHE A 97 1.98 13.25 7.93
C PHE A 97 0.72 12.47 8.28
N TRP A 98 0.21 11.72 7.30
CA TRP A 98 -0.88 10.80 7.55
C TRP A 98 -0.40 9.60 8.39
N THR A 99 -0.94 9.47 9.58
CA THR A 99 -0.82 8.27 10.42
C THR A 99 -2.01 7.38 10.16
N ARG A 100 -1.77 6.06 10.07
CA ARG A 100 -2.79 5.01 9.88
C ARG A 100 -4.05 5.31 10.71
N LEU A 101 -5.13 5.75 10.05
CA LEU A 101 -6.47 5.69 10.60
C LEU A 101 -6.99 4.29 10.27
N THR A 102 -7.06 3.41 11.27
CA THR A 102 -7.70 2.10 11.12
C THR A 102 -9.14 2.31 10.64
N MET A 103 -9.43 1.90 9.41
CA MET A 103 -10.73 2.03 8.76
C MET A 103 -11.75 1.11 9.44
N ILE A 104 -12.31 1.59 10.54
CA ILE A 104 -13.44 0.97 11.24
C ILE A 104 -14.71 1.64 10.70
N LEU A 105 -15.58 0.82 10.10
CA LEU A 105 -16.96 1.08 9.63
C LEU A 105 -17.07 1.64 8.20
N LEU A 106 -17.51 0.81 7.24
CA LEU A 106 -18.57 1.13 6.24
C LEU A 106 -18.80 0.02 5.17
N PHE A 107 -19.09 -1.23 5.57
CA PHE A 107 -19.67 -2.23 4.64
C PHE A 107 -20.94 -2.92 5.21
N ILE A 108 -21.77 -2.13 5.89
CA ILE A 108 -23.17 -2.49 6.10
C ILE A 108 -23.88 -2.18 4.76
N PHE A 109 -24.55 -3.19 4.17
CA PHE A 109 -25.39 -3.17 2.95
C PHE A 109 -24.71 -3.55 1.61
N GLY A 110 -24.83 -4.85 1.23
CA GLY A 110 -24.50 -5.31 -0.13
C GLY A 110 -24.80 -6.80 -0.43
N HIS A 111 -25.88 -7.34 0.14
CA HIS A 111 -26.26 -8.76 0.14
C HIS A 111 -26.53 -9.38 -1.25
N ARG A 112 -25.54 -9.97 -1.95
CA ARG A 112 -25.74 -11.16 -2.85
C ARG A 112 -24.47 -11.88 -3.36
N MET A 113 -23.52 -12.24 -2.50
CA MET A 113 -22.67 -13.46 -2.62
C MET A 113 -21.64 -13.44 -1.49
N PRO A 114 -21.91 -14.11 -0.35
CA PRO A 114 -21.15 -13.89 0.89
C PRO A 114 -19.76 -14.54 0.93
N PHE A 115 -19.38 -15.39 -0.04
CA PHE A 115 -18.08 -16.07 -0.02
C PHE A 115 -16.99 -15.29 -0.77
N PHE A 116 -17.31 -14.76 -1.95
CA PHE A 116 -16.36 -13.96 -2.74
C PHE A 116 -16.07 -12.59 -2.13
N LEU A 117 -17.05 -11.97 -1.45
CA LEU A 117 -16.88 -10.63 -0.87
C LEU A 117 -16.03 -10.62 0.40
N SER A 118 -16.05 -11.65 1.27
CA SER A 118 -15.15 -11.67 2.43
C SER A 118 -13.69 -11.86 2.01
N ILE A 119 -13.46 -12.65 0.97
CA ILE A 119 -12.14 -12.79 0.34
C ILE A 119 -11.72 -11.45 -0.28
N PHE A 120 -12.62 -10.71 -0.93
CA PHE A 120 -12.32 -9.39 -1.48
C PHE A 120 -12.11 -8.30 -0.41
N ASP A 121 -12.85 -8.32 0.70
CA ASP A 121 -12.66 -7.41 1.85
C ASP A 121 -11.37 -7.74 2.63
N ASP A 122 -10.98 -9.02 2.70
CA ASP A 122 -9.66 -9.44 3.18
C ASP A 122 -8.55 -9.07 2.18
N ILE A 123 -8.80 -9.17 0.86
CA ILE A 123 -7.87 -8.72 -0.21
C ILE A 123 -7.69 -7.20 -0.21
N LEU A 124 -8.72 -6.42 0.14
CA LEU A 124 -8.67 -4.96 0.27
C LEU A 124 -8.13 -4.50 1.63
N ASN A 125 -8.05 -5.37 2.65
CA ASN A 125 -7.39 -5.10 3.93
C ASN A 125 -5.97 -5.70 4.05
N TYR A 126 -5.54 -6.49 3.06
CA TYR A 126 -4.17 -6.99 2.92
C TYR A 126 -3.34 -6.04 2.04
N ASP A 127 -3.34 -4.74 2.38
CA ASP A 127 -2.67 -3.71 1.59
C ASP A 127 -1.18 -4.02 1.43
N VAL A 128 -0.74 -4.16 0.18
CA VAL A 128 0.65 -4.40 -0.20
C VAL A 128 1.43 -3.09 -0.12
N PHE A 129 1.45 -2.48 1.06
CA PHE A 129 2.17 -1.26 1.44
C PHE A 129 1.52 0.08 1.13
N CYS A 130 1.70 0.96 2.11
CA CYS A 130 1.04 2.25 2.32
C CYS A 130 -0.49 2.10 2.31
N PRO A 131 -1.14 1.77 3.45
CA PRO A 131 -2.60 1.90 3.55
C PRO A 131 -3.00 3.37 3.68
#